data_AF-A0A165XHF9-F1
#
_entry.id   AF-A0A165XHF9-F1
#
_cell.length_a   1.000
_cell.length_b   1.000
_cell.length_c   1.000
_cell.angle_alpha   90.00
_cell.angle_beta   90.00
_cell.angle_gamma   90.00
#
_symmetry.space_group_name_H-M   'P 1'
#
loop_
_entity.id
_entity.type
_entity.pdbx_description
1 polymer ?
#
loop_
_entity_poly.entity_id
_entity_poly.type
_entity_poly.pdbx_seq_one_letter_code
_entity_poly.pdbx_strand_id
1 'polypeptide(L)'
;HKLTIQDRPGEVRWWLARGRKFASPPTIEFLKGYGEEMRSWYTNAMPAWRDVGANHWPLLRANRGGDDWDQTRRGGANGLAIFIIALSWW
;
A
#
# COMPACT_ATOMS: atom_id res chain seq x y z
N HIS A 1 6.67 7.69 11.30
CA HIS A 1 7.24 6.87 10.21
C HIS A 1 6.32 7.03 9.00
N LYS A 2 6.85 7.16 7.78
CA LYS A 2 6.05 7.29 6.55
C LYS A 2 5.93 5.90 5.92
N LEU A 3 4.77 5.50 5.38
CA LEU A 3 4.70 4.31 4.51
C LEU A 3 5.66 4.52 3.34
N THR A 4 6.25 3.43 2.86
CA THR A 4 7.14 3.49 1.71
C THR A 4 6.46 4.20 0.53
N ILE A 5 7.25 4.98 -0.21
CA ILE A 5 6.85 5.60 -1.47
C ILE A 5 7.15 4.68 -2.66
N GLN A 6 7.94 3.63 -2.43
CA GLN A 6 8.35 2.68 -3.45
C GLN A 6 7.14 1.94 -4.00
N ASP A 7 7.04 1.89 -5.33
CA ASP A 7 5.96 1.26 -6.09
C ASP A 7 4.55 1.74 -5.76
N ARG A 8 4.42 2.90 -5.08
CA ARG A 8 3.14 3.52 -4.82
C ARG A 8 2.46 3.89 -6.15
N PRO A 9 1.17 3.56 -6.34
CA PRO A 9 0.46 3.92 -7.56
C PRO A 9 0.47 5.42 -7.84
N GLY A 10 0.50 5.75 -9.12
CA GLY A 10 0.52 7.14 -9.60
C GLY A 10 -0.68 7.95 -9.11
N GLU A 11 -1.85 7.32 -9.07
CA GLU A 11 -3.13 7.84 -8.61
C GLU A 11 -3.09 8.23 -7.13
N VAL A 12 -2.48 7.38 -6.29
CA VAL A 12 -2.31 7.65 -4.85
C VAL A 12 -1.39 8.85 -4.67
N ARG A 13 -0.28 8.91 -5.41
CA ARG A 13 0.64 10.06 -5.38
C ARG A 13 -0.06 11.35 -5.82
N TRP A 14 -0.84 11.30 -6.89
CA TRP A 14 -1.61 12.43 -7.42
C TRP A 14 -2.64 12.95 -6.40
N TRP A 15 -3.33 12.05 -5.71
CA TRP A 15 -4.36 12.38 -4.71
C TRP A 15 -3.76 12.95 -3.43
N LEU A 16 -2.66 12.37 -2.94
CA LEU A 16 -1.91 12.90 -1.80
C LEU A 16 -1.42 14.34 -2.06
N ALA A 17 -0.88 14.60 -3.26
CA ALA A 17 -0.39 15.92 -3.65
C ALA A 17 -1.50 16.99 -3.71
N ARG A 18 -2.77 16.59 -3.83
CA ARG A 18 -3.94 17.48 -3.90
C ARG A 18 -4.66 17.65 -2.56
N GLY A 19 -4.01 17.28 -1.47
CA GLY A 19 -4.52 17.50 -0.12
C GLY A 19 -5.53 16.46 0.35
N ARG A 20 -5.54 15.25 -0.26
CA ARG A 20 -6.37 14.12 0.18
C ARG A 20 -7.86 14.43 0.16
N LYS A 21 -8.37 14.97 -0.95
CA LYS A 21 -9.79 15.28 -1.13
C LYS A 21 -10.60 13.98 -1.18
N PHE A 22 -11.19 13.58 -0.05
CA PHE A 22 -11.96 12.33 0.06
C PHE A 22 -13.17 12.28 -0.87
N ALA A 23 -13.81 13.43 -1.12
CA ALA A 23 -14.93 13.55 -2.06
C ALA A 23 -14.51 13.54 -3.54
N SER A 24 -13.20 13.43 -3.84
CA SER A 24 -12.66 13.44 -5.19
C SER A 24 -11.52 12.40 -5.29
N PRO A 25 -11.85 11.10 -5.32
CA PRO A 25 -10.87 10.06 -5.58
C PRO A 25 -10.28 10.22 -6.98
N PRO A 26 -9.07 9.71 -7.23
CA PRO A 26 -8.47 9.72 -8.56
C PRO A 26 -9.23 8.80 -9.52
N THR A 27 -9.21 9.14 -10.82
CA THR A 27 -9.69 8.26 -11.88
C THR A 27 -8.65 7.17 -12.13
N ILE A 28 -9.09 5.90 -12.10
CA ILE A 28 -8.24 4.75 -12.45
C ILE A 28 -8.56 4.35 -13.89
N GLU A 29 -7.66 4.66 -14.82
CA GLU A 29 -7.85 4.38 -16.25
C GLU A 29 -7.57 2.91 -16.60
N PHE A 30 -6.56 2.31 -15.95
CA PHE A 30 -6.16 0.93 -16.19
C PHE A 30 -6.23 0.09 -14.91
N LEU A 31 -7.41 -0.46 -14.63
CA LEU A 31 -7.71 -1.17 -13.39
C LEU A 31 -6.76 -2.33 -13.08
N LYS A 32 -6.37 -3.11 -14.10
CA LYS A 32 -5.46 -4.24 -13.91
C LYS A 32 -4.07 -3.79 -13.47
N GLY A 33 -3.52 -2.76 -14.12
CA GLY A 33 -2.22 -2.19 -13.76
C GLY A 33 -2.26 -1.57 -12.37
N TYR A 34 -3.33 -0.84 -12.04
CA TYR A 34 -3.53 -0.30 -10.70
C TYR A 34 -3.51 -1.39 -9.61
N GLY A 35 -4.18 -2.53 -9.86
CA GLY A 35 -4.16 -3.67 -8.94
C GLY A 35 -2.78 -4.34 -8.82
N GLU A 36 -1.95 -4.32 -9.86
CA GLU A 36 -0.56 -4.78 -9.81
C GLU A 36 0.31 -3.82 -8.99
N GLU A 37 0.20 -2.52 -9.23
CA GLU A 37 0.91 -1.48 -8.46
C GLU A 37 0.52 -1.51 -6.98
N MET A 38 -0.77 -1.65 -6.65
CA MET A 38 -1.24 -1.77 -5.28
C MET A 38 -0.65 -3.00 -4.56
N ARG A 39 -0.55 -4.13 -5.27
CA ARG A 39 0.07 -5.35 -4.74
C ARG A 39 1.56 -5.16 -4.47
N SER A 40 2.30 -4.58 -5.42
CA SER A 40 3.72 -4.26 -5.26
C SER A 40 3.96 -3.28 -4.11
N TRP A 41 3.17 -2.22 -4.05
CA TRP A 41 3.25 -1.22 -2.98
C TRP A 41 3.00 -1.84 -1.60
N TYR A 42 2.00 -2.71 -1.49
CA TYR A 42 1.73 -3.42 -0.24
C TYR A 42 2.87 -4.34 0.15
N THR A 43 3.35 -5.17 -0.77
CA THR A 43 4.47 -6.10 -0.53
C THR A 43 5.69 -5.35 0.02
N ASN A 44 6.06 -4.20 -0.57
CA ASN A 44 7.17 -3.38 -0.07
C ASN A 44 6.91 -2.72 1.29
N ALA A 45 5.65 -2.55 1.68
CA ALA A 45 5.27 -1.99 2.98
C ALA A 45 5.15 -3.05 4.08
N MET A 46 5.11 -4.33 3.72
CA MET A 46 4.99 -5.45 4.66
C MET A 46 6.34 -5.82 5.28
N PRO A 47 6.34 -6.44 6.47
CA PRO A 47 7.54 -7.09 7.01
C PRO A 47 8.09 -8.14 6.03
N ALA A 48 9.41 -8.26 5.96
CA ALA A 48 10.10 -9.13 5.00
C ALA A 48 9.68 -10.61 5.10
N TRP A 49 9.31 -11.09 6.29
CA TRP A 49 8.84 -12.48 6.48
C TRP A 49 7.49 -12.79 5.79
N ARG A 50 6.73 -11.78 5.37
CA ARG A 50 5.50 -11.95 4.58
C ARG A 50 5.77 -12.10 3.09
N ASP A 51 6.93 -11.64 2.63
CA ASP A 51 7.35 -11.73 1.25
C ASP A 51 7.98 -13.11 1.00
N VAL A 52 7.37 -13.86 0.08
CA VAL A 52 7.83 -15.20 -0.37
C VAL A 52 8.57 -15.12 -1.70
N GLY A 53 8.84 -13.90 -2.17
CA GLY A 53 9.33 -13.58 -3.51
C GLY A 53 8.28 -12.77 -4.28
N ALA A 54 8.76 -11.84 -5.11
CA ALA A 54 8.01 -10.78 -5.80
C ALA A 54 6.73 -11.21 -6.58
N ASN A 55 6.56 -12.51 -6.84
CA ASN A 55 5.46 -13.06 -7.65
C ASN A 55 4.46 -13.93 -6.89
N HIS A 56 4.63 -14.15 -5.58
CA HIS A 56 3.71 -14.99 -4.80
C HIS A 56 2.64 -14.15 -4.11
N TRP A 57 1.63 -13.77 -4.89
CA TRP A 57 0.35 -13.32 -4.36
C TRP A 57 -0.66 -14.49 -4.35
N PRO A 58 -1.40 -14.71 -3.25
CA PRO A 58 -1.45 -13.91 -2.03
C PRO A 58 -0.24 -14.11 -1.10
N LEU A 59 0.10 -13.06 -0.35
CA LEU A 59 1.17 -13.06 0.66
C LEU A 59 0.95 -14.15 1.73
N LEU A 60 2.05 -14.60 2.33
CA LEU A 60 1.99 -15.55 3.44
C LEU A 60 1.13 -15.01 4.61
N ARG A 61 0.30 -15.90 5.14
CA ARG A 61 -0.49 -15.68 6.37
C ARG A 61 0.20 -16.23 7.62
N ALA A 62 1.30 -16.98 7.47
CA ALA A 62 2.00 -17.61 8.57
C ALA A 62 2.76 -16.58 9.40
N ASN A 63 2.44 -16.49 10.70
CA ASN A 63 3.21 -15.68 11.65
C ASN A 63 4.48 -16.44 12.03
N ARG A 64 5.60 -16.13 11.36
CA ARG A 64 6.92 -16.56 11.80
C ARG A 64 7.39 -15.51 12.81
N GLY A 65 7.09 -15.74 14.09
CA GLY A 65 7.39 -14.77 15.15
C GLY A 65 8.83 -14.26 15.07
N GLY A 66 9.02 -12.95 15.28
CA GLY A 66 10.34 -12.31 15.30
C GLY A 66 10.35 -10.85 14.83
N ASP A 67 9.47 -10.49 13.89
CA ASP A 67 9.43 -9.15 13.28
C ASP A 67 8.08 -8.47 13.53
N ASP A 68 8.13 -7.35 14.27
CA ASP A 68 6.95 -6.57 14.64
C ASP A 68 6.54 -5.62 13.50
N TRP A 69 5.24 -5.31 13.42
CA TRP A 69 4.67 -4.33 12.50
C TRP A 69 5.04 -2.89 12.87
N ASP A 70 6.16 -2.68 13.57
CA ASP A 70 6.52 -1.41 14.19
C ASP A 70 6.66 -0.26 13.17
N GLN A 71 7.06 -0.58 11.94
CA GLN A 71 7.13 0.41 10.86
C GLN A 71 5.76 0.87 10.35
N THR A 72 4.74 0.02 10.48
CA THR A 72 3.36 0.25 9.99
C THR A 72 2.37 0.57 11.11
N ARG A 73 2.71 0.27 12.38
CA ARG A 73 1.91 0.52 13.61
C ARG A 73 1.74 1.99 13.99
N ARG A 74 2.46 2.92 13.35
CA ARG A 74 2.42 4.35 13.72
C ARG A 74 1.47 5.10 12.79
N GLY A 75 0.31 5.50 13.33
CA GLY A 75 -0.77 6.23 12.65
C GLY A 75 -0.44 7.67 12.22
N GLY A 76 0.65 7.86 11.47
CA GLY A 76 0.99 9.15 10.88
C GLY A 76 0.14 9.47 9.65
N ALA A 77 0.23 10.72 9.17
CA ALA A 77 -0.50 11.25 8.01
C ALA A 77 -0.31 10.46 6.69
N ASN A 78 0.67 9.54 6.65
CA ASN A 78 0.96 8.63 5.55
C ASN A 78 1.12 7.18 6.07
N GLY A 79 0.22 6.73 6.95
CA GLY A 79 0.21 5.36 7.48
C GLY A 79 -0.69 4.42 6.67
N LEU A 80 -0.96 3.24 7.23
CA LEU A 80 -1.78 2.17 6.61
C LEU A 80 -3.18 2.66 6.16
N ALA A 81 -3.72 3.71 6.79
CA ALA A 81 -4.99 4.32 6.39
C ALA A 81 -5.00 4.76 4.91
N ILE A 82 -3.89 5.32 4.40
CA ILE A 82 -3.80 5.74 2.99
C ILE A 82 -3.90 4.52 2.06
N PHE A 83 -3.31 3.39 2.46
CA PHE A 83 -3.40 2.15 1.71
C PHE A 83 -4.84 1.63 1.66
N ILE A 84 -5.56 1.67 2.79
CA ILE A 84 -6.97 1.24 2.86
C ILE A 84 -7.87 2.15 1.99
N ILE A 85 -7.64 3.46 2.03
CA ILE A 85 -8.38 4.41 1.19
C ILE A 85 -8.11 4.14 -0.29
N ALA A 86 -6.84 3.94 -0.67
CA ALA A 86 -6.46 3.61 -2.04
C ALA A 86 -7.13 2.30 -2.51
N LEU A 87 -7.16 1.28 -1.66
CA LEU A 87 -7.89 0.03 -1.95
C LEU A 87 -9.38 0.25 -2.19
N SER A 88 -10.02 1.25 -1.57
CA SER A 88 -11.47 1.49 -1.77
C SER A 88 -11.83 2.06 -3.16
N TRP A 89 -10.82 2.44 -3.95
CA TRP A 89 -11.03 2.94 -5.31
C TRP A 89 -11.14 1.81 -6.35
N TRP A 90 -10.79 0.57 -5.96
CA TRP A 90 -10.78 -0.65 -6.78
C TRP A 90 -11.62 -1.75 -6.12
#